data_AF-A0A8J2PLQ1-F1
#
_entry.id   AF-A0A8J2PLQ1-F1
#
_cell.length_a   1.000
_cell.length_b   1.000
_cell.length_c   1.000
_cell.angle_alpha   90.00
_cell.angle_beta   90.00
_cell.angle_gamma   90.00
#
_symmetry.space_group_name_H-M   'P 1'
#
loop_
_entity.id
_entity.type
_entity.pdbx_description
1 polymer ?
#
loop_
_entity_poly.entity_id
_entity_poly.type
_entity_poly.pdbx_seq_one_letter_code
_entity_poly.pdbx_strand_id
1 'polypeptide(L)'
;MPPLIRDLLTSVDDKEWQNSLYSLLQNQTYNQCEVDLFELLCKVLDQNLFAQVDWARNSIFFKDLKVDDQMKLLQHSWSDMLVLDHIHHRVHNHLPDDAPLPNGQKFDLLALALLGIPSSLDRFNEITMKLQEIKFDVADYICLKFLLLLNPG
;
A
#
# COMPACT_ATOMS: atom_id res chain seq x y z
N MET A 1 7.53 -23.68 -5.63
CA MET A 1 7.89 -22.28 -5.34
C MET A 1 9.36 -22.21 -4.94
N PRO A 2 10.17 -21.36 -5.58
CA PRO A 2 11.58 -21.13 -5.22
C PRO A 2 11.76 -20.78 -3.73
N PRO A 3 12.88 -21.20 -3.08
CA PRO A 3 13.13 -20.90 -1.67
C PRO A 3 13.08 -19.41 -1.35
N LEU A 4 13.73 -18.59 -2.17
CA LEU A 4 13.76 -17.13 -2.01
C LEU A 4 12.34 -16.55 -1.94
N ILE A 5 11.44 -16.93 -2.86
CA ILE A 5 10.07 -16.42 -2.88
C ILE A 5 9.31 -16.81 -1.60
N ARG A 6 9.55 -18.01 -1.06
CA ARG A 6 8.96 -18.40 0.23
C ARG A 6 9.43 -17.49 1.37
N ASP A 7 10.72 -17.13 1.39
CA ASP A 7 11.26 -16.23 2.40
C ASP A 7 10.67 -14.82 2.24
N LEU A 8 10.53 -14.31 1.00
CA LEU A 8 9.89 -13.03 0.73
C LEU A 8 8.45 -12.99 1.24
N LEU A 9 7.68 -14.05 0.99
CA LEU A 9 6.28 -14.16 1.43
C LEU A 9 6.10 -14.08 2.94
N THR A 10 7.11 -14.45 3.74
CA THR A 10 7.03 -14.32 5.21
C THR A 10 6.93 -12.88 5.70
N SER A 11 7.29 -11.91 4.85
CA SER A 11 7.21 -10.48 5.16
C SER A 11 5.84 -9.84 4.84
N VAL A 12 4.92 -10.59 4.25
CA VAL A 12 3.58 -10.11 3.89
C VAL A 12 2.61 -10.37 5.05
N ASP A 13 2.14 -9.30 5.71
CA ASP A 13 1.07 -9.35 6.70
C ASP A 13 -0.13 -8.49 6.27
N ASP A 14 -1.00 -9.11 5.47
CA ASP A 14 -2.18 -8.42 4.94
C ASP A 14 -3.19 -8.03 6.03
N LYS A 15 -3.21 -8.78 7.14
CA LYS A 15 -4.12 -8.51 8.26
C LYS A 15 -3.64 -7.29 9.04
N GLU A 16 -2.34 -7.20 9.31
CA GLU A 16 -1.76 -6.04 9.96
C GLU A 16 -2.02 -4.75 9.16
N TRP A 17 -1.87 -4.81 7.84
CA TRP A 17 -2.18 -3.67 6.97
C TRP A 17 -3.65 -3.22 7.09
N GLN A 18 -4.60 -4.15 6.94
CA GLN A 18 -6.03 -3.83 7.05
C GLN A 18 -6.40 -3.33 8.46
N ASN A 19 -5.87 -3.97 9.49
CA ASN A 19 -6.10 -3.56 10.87
C ASN A 19 -5.58 -2.14 11.12
N SER A 20 -4.40 -1.81 10.60
CA SER A 20 -3.80 -0.47 10.73
C SER A 20 -4.66 0.59 10.05
N LEU A 21 -5.11 0.32 8.82
CA LEU A 21 -6.01 1.20 8.06
C LEU A 21 -7.31 1.48 8.83
N TYR A 22 -8.07 0.43 9.17
CA TYR A 22 -9.38 0.61 9.82
C TYR A 22 -9.26 1.16 11.25
N SER A 23 -8.18 0.81 11.98
CA SER A 23 -7.89 1.38 13.29
C SER A 23 -7.64 2.89 13.19
N LEU A 24 -6.86 3.35 12.21
CA LEU A 24 -6.63 4.78 12.02
C LEU A 24 -7.91 5.50 11.64
N LEU A 25 -8.68 4.98 10.68
CA LEU A 25 -9.97 5.57 10.28
C LEU A 25 -10.92 5.68 11.49
N GLN A 26 -11.03 4.62 12.29
CA GLN A 26 -11.81 4.63 13.52
C GLN A 26 -11.31 5.68 14.50
N ASN A 27 -10.00 5.71 14.80
CA ASN A 27 -9.43 6.60 15.82
C ASN A 27 -9.53 8.09 15.44
N GLN A 28 -9.42 8.41 14.14
CA GLN A 28 -9.49 9.80 13.68
C GLN A 28 -10.92 10.34 13.61
N THR A 29 -11.94 9.47 13.51
CA THR A 29 -13.33 9.87 13.27
C THR A 29 -14.26 9.57 14.44
N TYR A 30 -13.84 8.72 15.38
CA TYR A 30 -14.59 8.43 16.59
C TYR A 30 -14.81 9.69 17.43
N ASN A 31 -16.06 9.92 17.86
CA ASN A 31 -16.49 11.11 18.60
C ASN A 31 -16.24 12.46 17.88
N GLN A 32 -16.01 12.45 16.57
CA GLN A 32 -15.97 13.68 15.77
C GLN A 32 -17.25 13.78 14.94
N CYS A 33 -17.91 14.94 14.91
CA CYS A 33 -19.11 15.11 14.07
C CYS A 33 -18.77 15.11 12.58
N GLU A 34 -17.62 15.67 12.22
CA GLU A 34 -17.14 15.80 10.85
C GLU A 34 -15.60 15.88 10.87
N VAL A 35 -14.96 15.29 9.87
CA VAL A 35 -13.53 15.41 9.61
C VAL A 35 -13.28 15.85 8.19
N ASP A 36 -12.15 16.52 7.97
CA ASP A 36 -11.62 16.73 6.62
C ASP A 36 -11.10 15.39 6.06
N LEU A 37 -11.81 14.88 5.04
CA LEU A 37 -11.49 13.60 4.41
C LEU A 37 -10.15 13.64 3.65
N PHE A 38 -9.73 14.81 3.17
CA PHE A 38 -8.43 14.97 2.52
C PHE A 38 -7.30 14.94 3.56
N GLU A 39 -7.48 15.59 4.70
CA GLU A 39 -6.52 15.48 5.81
C GLU A 39 -6.42 14.02 6.31
N LEU A 40 -7.55 13.33 6.41
CA LEU A 40 -7.59 11.91 6.77
C LEU A 40 -6.87 11.04 5.73
N LEU A 41 -7.04 11.33 4.43
CA LEU A 41 -6.32 10.68 3.34
C LEU A 41 -4.81 10.83 3.50
N CYS A 42 -4.32 12.05 3.74
CA CYS A 42 -2.91 12.31 3.97
C CYS A 42 -2.37 11.54 5.19
N LYS A 43 -3.15 11.45 6.29
CA LYS A 43 -2.75 10.69 7.49
C LYS A 43 -2.62 9.19 7.21
N VAL A 44 -3.54 8.61 6.44
CA VAL A 44 -3.46 7.20 6.04
C VAL A 44 -2.23 6.96 5.14
N LEU A 45 -1.99 7.84 4.17
CA LEU A 45 -0.82 7.75 3.29
C LEU A 45 0.50 7.85 4.07
N ASP A 46 0.57 8.77 5.04
CA ASP A 46 1.73 8.93 5.92
C ASP A 46 1.97 7.65 6.76
N GLN A 47 0.92 7.10 7.37
CA GLN A 47 1.04 5.84 8.11
C GLN A 47 1.49 4.68 7.22
N ASN A 48 0.95 4.56 6.01
CA ASN A 48 1.35 3.53 5.06
C ASN A 48 2.81 3.70 4.62
N LEU A 49 3.26 4.94 4.44
CA LEU A 49 4.65 5.25 4.12
C LEU A 49 5.58 4.84 5.27
N PHE A 50 5.22 5.13 6.52
CA PHE A 50 5.98 4.67 7.69
C PHE A 50 6.06 3.14 7.75
N ALA A 51 4.95 2.44 7.56
CA ALA A 51 4.92 0.98 7.53
C ALA A 51 5.79 0.41 6.38
N GLN A 52 5.77 1.06 5.22
CA GLN A 52 6.58 0.67 4.07
C GLN A 52 8.08 0.85 4.33
N VAL A 53 8.48 1.96 4.97
CA VAL A 53 9.87 2.19 5.37
C VAL A 53 10.33 1.15 6.40
N ASP A 54 9.49 0.83 7.39
CA ASP A 54 9.81 -0.20 8.39
C ASP A 54 9.95 -1.59 7.75
N TRP A 55 8.99 -1.98 6.90
CA TRP A 55 9.06 -3.22 6.12
C TRP A 55 10.35 -3.31 5.29
N ALA A 56 10.70 -2.25 4.55
CA ALA A 56 11.90 -2.23 3.72
C ALA A 56 13.16 -2.38 4.58
N ARG A 57 13.26 -1.65 5.70
CA ARG A 57 14.42 -1.73 6.61
C ARG A 57 14.65 -3.10 7.21
N ASN A 58 13.58 -3.88 7.40
CA ASN A 58 13.65 -5.24 7.96
C ASN A 58 13.76 -6.32 6.87
N SER A 59 13.61 -5.95 5.60
CA SER A 59 13.63 -6.87 4.46
C SER A 59 15.01 -7.41 4.14
N ILE A 60 15.05 -8.63 3.59
CA ILE A 60 16.29 -9.22 3.07
C ILE A 60 16.86 -8.37 1.94
N PHE A 61 18.20 -8.37 1.76
CA PHE A 61 18.96 -7.48 0.88
C PHE A 61 18.98 -6.00 1.30
N PHE A 62 17.84 -5.41 1.61
CA PHE A 62 17.73 -3.97 1.87
C PHE A 62 18.38 -3.56 3.20
N LYS A 63 18.23 -4.39 4.24
CA LYS A 63 18.85 -4.16 5.56
C LYS A 63 20.38 -4.09 5.53
N ASP A 64 21.00 -4.68 4.51
CA ASP A 64 22.46 -4.75 4.35
C ASP A 64 23.02 -3.54 3.57
N LEU A 65 22.15 -2.68 3.03
CA LEU A 65 22.53 -1.46 2.32
C LEU A 65 22.93 -0.34 3.29
N LYS A 66 23.74 0.59 2.79
CA LYS A 66 24.03 1.84 3.51
C LYS A 66 22.78 2.71 3.56
N VAL A 67 22.65 3.50 4.63
CA VAL A 67 21.50 4.41 4.84
C VAL A 67 21.29 5.34 3.65
N ASP A 68 22.37 5.88 3.06
CA ASP A 68 22.27 6.76 1.88
C ASP A 68 21.63 6.07 0.67
N ASP A 69 21.92 4.77 0.48
CA ASP A 69 21.35 3.99 -0.63
C ASP A 69 19.91 3.58 -0.31
N GLN A 70 19.63 3.21 0.95
CA GLN A 70 18.26 2.95 1.41
C GLN A 70 17.35 4.17 1.18
N MET A 71 17.83 5.36 1.53
CA MET A 71 17.08 6.60 1.33
C MET A 71 16.80 6.87 -0.15
N LYS A 72 17.78 6.68 -1.04
CA LYS A 72 17.59 6.89 -2.48
C LYS A 72 16.57 5.92 -3.08
N LEU A 73 16.68 4.64 -2.72
CA LEU A 73 15.76 3.60 -3.20
C LEU A 73 14.32 3.87 -2.75
N LEU A 74 14.12 4.22 -1.48
CA LEU A 74 12.80 4.57 -0.95
C LEU A 74 12.25 5.86 -1.58
N GLN A 75 13.08 6.90 -1.73
CA GLN A 75 12.69 8.15 -2.39
C GLN A 75 12.23 7.95 -3.84
N HIS A 76 12.80 6.96 -4.54
CA HIS A 76 12.38 6.63 -5.90
C HIS A 76 11.09 5.80 -5.93
N SER A 77 10.97 4.79 -5.07
CA SER A 77 9.96 3.73 -5.24
C SER A 77 8.71 3.86 -4.36
N TRP A 78 8.67 4.82 -3.42
CA TRP A 78 7.61 4.87 -2.41
C TRP A 78 6.19 4.93 -2.99
N SER A 79 5.99 5.79 -4.00
CA SER A 79 4.67 5.98 -4.62
C SER A 79 4.22 4.74 -5.36
N ASP A 80 5.11 4.12 -6.12
CA ASP A 80 4.82 2.92 -6.91
C ASP A 80 4.49 1.73 -5.98
N MET A 81 5.20 1.60 -4.86
CA MET A 81 4.92 0.60 -3.85
C MET A 81 3.57 0.84 -3.15
N LEU A 82 3.20 2.09 -2.83
CA LEU A 82 1.89 2.39 -2.23
C LEU A 82 0.73 2.05 -3.18
N VAL A 83 0.89 2.32 -4.47
CA VAL A 83 -0.10 1.95 -5.49
C VAL A 83 -0.18 0.44 -5.63
N LEU A 84 0.96 -0.25 -5.67
CA LEU A 84 1.03 -1.70 -5.74
C LEU A 84 0.36 -2.37 -4.53
N ASP A 85 0.61 -1.88 -3.32
CA ASP A 85 -0.01 -2.37 -2.08
C ASP A 85 -1.53 -2.24 -2.15
N HIS A 86 -2.04 -1.11 -2.63
CA HIS A 86 -3.49 -0.92 -2.83
C HIS A 86 -4.08 -1.89 -3.86
N ILE A 87 -3.40 -2.10 -4.99
CA ILE A 87 -3.85 -3.06 -6.01
C ILE A 87 -3.91 -4.47 -5.41
N HIS A 88 -2.88 -4.88 -4.66
CA HIS A 88 -2.84 -6.17 -3.98
C HIS A 88 -4.02 -6.34 -3.03
N HIS A 89 -4.27 -5.37 -2.15
CA HIS A 89 -5.40 -5.44 -1.22
C HIS A 89 -6.77 -5.43 -1.91
N ARG A 90 -6.91 -4.68 -3.01
CA ARG A 90 -8.14 -4.66 -3.81
C ARG A 90 -8.39 -6.00 -4.50
N VAL A 91 -7.36 -6.58 -5.12
CA VAL A 91 -7.49 -7.81 -5.92
C VAL A 91 -7.58 -9.06 -5.05
N HIS A 92 -6.78 -9.15 -4.00
CA HIS A 92 -6.62 -10.37 -3.20
C HIS A 92 -7.39 -10.36 -1.88
N ASN A 93 -7.55 -9.19 -1.27
CA ASN A 93 -8.13 -9.04 0.06
C ASN A 93 -9.51 -8.37 0.06
N HIS A 94 -10.10 -8.23 -1.13
CA HIS A 94 -11.43 -7.66 -1.34
C HIS A 94 -11.62 -6.29 -0.67
N LEU A 95 -10.57 -5.45 -0.68
CA LEU A 95 -10.68 -4.07 -0.19
C LEU A 95 -11.75 -3.32 -0.99
N PRO A 96 -12.79 -2.74 -0.34
CA PRO A 96 -13.84 -2.02 -1.02
C PRO A 96 -13.34 -0.65 -1.53
N ASP A 97 -14.15 -0.02 -2.40
CA ASP A 97 -13.86 1.33 -2.91
C ASP A 97 -14.13 2.42 -1.86
N ASP A 98 -15.03 2.18 -0.92
CA ASP A 98 -15.34 3.08 0.18
C ASP A 98 -15.49 2.36 1.52
N ALA A 99 -15.23 3.07 2.61
CA ALA A 99 -15.42 2.60 3.98
C ALA A 99 -16.35 3.55 4.76
N PRO A 100 -17.39 3.03 5.44
CA PRO A 100 -18.22 3.84 6.33
C PRO A 100 -17.41 4.24 7.58
N LEU A 101 -17.52 5.50 7.98
CA LEU A 101 -16.89 6.03 9.18
C LEU A 101 -17.91 6.09 10.34
N PRO A 102 -17.47 5.91 11.61
CA PRO A 102 -18.30 6.02 12.81
C PRO A 102 -19.14 7.30 12.93
N ASN A 103 -18.69 8.40 12.33
CA ASN A 103 -19.38 9.68 12.34
C ASN A 103 -20.43 9.83 11.23
N GLY A 104 -20.65 8.79 10.42
CA GLY A 104 -21.62 8.78 9.32
C GLY A 104 -21.07 9.28 7.98
N GLN A 105 -19.83 9.77 7.93
CA GLN A 105 -19.14 10.07 6.66
C GLN A 105 -18.72 8.76 5.96
N LYS A 106 -18.38 8.87 4.67
CA LYS A 106 -17.74 7.80 3.91
C LYS A 106 -16.34 8.22 3.51
N PHE A 107 -15.40 7.32 3.69
CA PHE A 107 -14.03 7.51 3.26
C PHE A 107 -13.79 6.79 1.93
N ASP A 108 -13.31 7.52 0.93
CA ASP A 108 -12.97 6.98 -0.39
C ASP A 108 -11.60 6.28 -0.31
N LEU A 109 -11.61 4.95 -0.30
CA LEU A 109 -10.39 4.13 -0.28
C LEU A 109 -9.70 4.14 -1.65
N LEU A 110 -10.44 4.37 -2.73
CA LEU A 110 -9.86 4.46 -4.07
C LEU A 110 -8.99 5.71 -4.21
N ALA A 111 -9.33 6.79 -3.50
CA ALA A 111 -8.48 7.98 -3.44
C ALA A 111 -7.06 7.68 -2.91
N LEU A 112 -6.89 6.70 -2.02
CA LEU A 112 -5.56 6.27 -1.55
C LEU A 112 -4.74 5.63 -2.68
N ALA A 113 -5.38 4.75 -3.45
CA ALA A 113 -4.74 4.06 -4.56
C ALA A 113 -4.34 5.02 -5.70
N LEU A 114 -5.00 6.18 -5.78
CA LEU A 114 -4.72 7.25 -6.73
C LEU A 114 -3.80 8.33 -6.16
N LEU A 115 -3.35 8.21 -4.91
CA LEU A 115 -2.58 9.24 -4.19
C LEU A 115 -3.28 10.62 -4.22
N GLY A 116 -4.61 10.64 -4.21
CA GLY A 116 -5.42 11.85 -4.32
C GLY A 116 -5.52 12.45 -5.72
N ILE A 117 -5.19 11.71 -6.79
CA ILE A 117 -5.22 12.19 -8.19
C ILE A 117 -6.35 11.48 -8.98
N PRO A 118 -7.59 12.04 -9.02
CA PRO A 118 -8.73 11.36 -9.63
C PRO A 118 -8.57 11.08 -11.13
N SER A 119 -7.79 11.88 -11.85
CA SER A 119 -7.56 11.71 -13.29
C SER A 119 -6.81 10.43 -13.66
N SER A 120 -6.17 9.76 -12.70
CA SER A 120 -5.46 8.50 -12.92
C SER A 120 -6.36 7.26 -12.81
N LEU A 121 -7.65 7.43 -12.52
CA LEU A 121 -8.59 6.33 -12.27
C LEU A 121 -8.68 5.33 -13.43
N ASP A 122 -8.84 5.81 -14.67
CA ASP A 122 -8.97 4.94 -15.84
C ASP A 122 -7.71 4.07 -16.03
N ARG A 123 -6.53 4.68 -15.81
CA ARG A 123 -5.25 4.00 -15.91
C ARG A 123 -5.07 2.97 -14.79
N PHE A 124 -5.46 3.31 -13.57
CA PHE A 124 -5.43 2.39 -12.43
C PHE A 124 -6.32 1.16 -12.68
N ASN A 125 -7.54 1.38 -13.18
CA ASN A 125 -8.47 0.30 -13.53
C ASN A 125 -7.93 -0.57 -14.66
N GLU A 126 -7.34 0.02 -15.71
CA GLU A 126 -6.71 -0.71 -16.81
C GLU A 126 -5.59 -1.64 -16.30
N ILE A 127 -4.72 -1.14 -15.41
CA ILE A 127 -3.64 -1.93 -14.81
C ILE A 127 -4.20 -3.05 -13.93
N THR A 128 -5.17 -2.73 -13.08
CA THR A 128 -5.81 -3.71 -12.18
C THR A 128 -6.47 -4.84 -12.98
N MET A 129 -7.19 -4.52 -14.06
CA MET A 129 -7.78 -5.53 -14.95
C MET A 129 -6.71 -6.41 -15.60
N LYS A 130 -5.63 -5.82 -16.15
CA LYS A 130 -4.54 -6.60 -16.76
C LYS A 130 -3.86 -7.54 -15.77
N LEU A 131 -3.65 -7.10 -14.53
CA LEU A 131 -3.09 -7.95 -13.47
C LEU A 131 -4.02 -9.12 -13.15
N GLN A 132 -5.33 -8.90 -13.10
CA GLN A 132 -6.32 -9.97 -12.92
C GLN A 132 -6.34 -10.95 -14.10
N GLU A 133 -6.25 -10.47 -15.35
CA GLU A 133 -6.20 -11.32 -16.56
C GLU A 133 -5.00 -12.27 -16.57
N ILE A 134 -3.84 -11.79 -16.12
CA ILE A 134 -2.62 -12.62 -16.03
C ILE A 134 -2.57 -13.48 -14.76
N LYS A 135 -3.61 -13.45 -13.92
CA LYS A 135 -3.70 -14.16 -12.63
C LYS A 135 -2.55 -13.81 -11.69
N PHE A 136 -2.21 -12.52 -11.64
CA PHE A 136 -1.26 -11.99 -10.66
C PHE A 136 -1.61 -12.51 -9.27
N ASP A 137 -0.63 -13.10 -8.57
CA ASP A 137 -0.83 -13.67 -7.24
C ASP A 137 0.04 -13.00 -6.16
N VAL A 138 -0.07 -13.47 -4.91
CA VAL A 138 0.68 -12.90 -3.77
C VAL A 138 2.20 -13.07 -3.94
N ALA A 139 2.64 -14.13 -4.63
CA ALA A 139 4.05 -14.35 -4.90
C ALA A 139 4.56 -13.37 -5.97
N ASP A 140 3.77 -13.11 -7.01
CA ASP A 140 4.06 -12.08 -8.00
C ASP A 140 4.11 -10.69 -7.37
N TYR A 141 3.15 -10.37 -6.49
CA TYR A 141 3.11 -9.13 -5.72
C TYR A 141 4.39 -8.88 -4.94
N ILE A 142 4.80 -9.83 -4.08
CA ILE A 142 5.98 -9.60 -3.26
C ILE A 142 7.24 -9.52 -4.11
N CYS A 143 7.34 -10.30 -5.19
CA CYS A 143 8.47 -10.20 -6.11
C CYS A 143 8.52 -8.83 -6.79
N LEU A 144 7.39 -8.34 -7.30
CA LEU A 144 7.30 -7.01 -7.92
C LEU A 144 7.62 -5.90 -6.92
N LYS A 145 7.16 -6.01 -5.67
CA LYS A 145 7.47 -5.06 -4.60
C LYS A 145 8.98 -4.96 -4.35
N PHE A 146 9.69 -6.10 -4.30
CA PHE A 146 11.15 -6.11 -4.19
C PHE A 146 11.85 -5.57 -5.45
N LEU A 147 11.32 -5.83 -6.65
CA LEU A 147 11.85 -5.27 -7.90
C LEU A 147 11.74 -3.74 -7.93
N LEU A 148 10.62 -3.19 -7.44
CA LEU A 148 10.44 -1.74 -7.30
C LEU A 148 11.39 -1.16 -6.23
N LEU A 149 11.48 -1.81 -5.06
CA LEU A 149 12.33 -1.36 -3.95
C LEU A 149 13.82 -1.36 -4.32
N LEU A 150 14.28 -2.39 -5.04
CA LEU A 150 15.70 -2.58 -5.37
C LEU A 150 16.05 -2.06 -6.77
N ASN A 151 15.25 -1.14 -7.32
CA ASN A 151 15.53 -0.50 -8.59
C ASN A 151 16.57 0.63 -8.42
N PRO A 152 17.78 0.53 -9.00
CA PRO A 152 18.79 1.58 -8.89
C PRO A 152 18.47 2.85 -9.71
N GLY A 153 17.44 2.82 -10.55
CA GLY A 153 17.11 3.88 -11.51
C GLY A 153 17.74 3.66 -12.87
#